data_AF-A0A9Q9D7H1-F1
#
_entry.id   AF-A0A9Q9D7H1-F1
#
_cell.length_a   1.000
_cell.length_b   1.000
_cell.length_c   1.000
_cell.angle_alpha   90.00
_cell.angle_beta   90.00
_cell.angle_gamma   90.00
#
_symmetry.space_group_name_H-M   'P 1'
#
loop_
_entity.id
_entity.type
_entity.pdbx_description
1 polymer ?
#
loop_
_entity_poly.entity_id
_entity_poly.type
_entity_poly.pdbx_seq_one_letter_code
_entity_poly.pdbx_strand_id
1 'polypeptide(L)'
;MISDDKGSMKVIGLVNGDYVLNEVKAPSSHYVLLKDGTITFTVEHGKYGTSTLDVKNTPKGLLPSTGSKGSGVFLIIGLGLMAVAAVLFKKHSKKA
;
A
#
# COMPACT_ATOMS: atom_id res chain seq x y z
N MET A 1 21.08 11.07 5.36
CA MET A 1 21.73 9.79 4.99
C MET A 1 20.91 9.17 3.88
N ILE A 2 21.52 8.40 2.99
CA ILE A 2 20.85 7.78 1.84
C ILE A 2 21.30 6.31 1.80
N SER A 3 20.36 5.38 1.56
CA SER A 3 20.68 3.97 1.36
C SER A 3 21.47 3.76 0.07
N ASP A 4 22.38 2.79 0.08
CA ASP A 4 23.14 2.40 -1.11
C ASP A 4 22.30 1.58 -2.12
N ASP A 5 22.92 1.16 -3.22
CA ASP A 5 22.28 0.36 -4.29
C ASP A 5 21.80 -1.01 -3.81
N LYS A 6 22.26 -1.48 -2.65
CA LYS A 6 21.84 -2.73 -2.00
C LYS A 6 20.76 -2.47 -0.94
N GLY A 7 20.27 -1.24 -0.81
CA GLY A 7 19.27 -0.84 0.19
C GLY A 7 19.81 -0.74 1.61
N SER A 8 21.14 -0.65 1.78
CA SER A 8 21.79 -0.66 3.08
C SER A 8 22.30 0.73 3.48
N MET A 9 22.31 1.02 4.79
CA MET A 9 22.94 2.21 5.35
C MET A 9 23.56 1.89 6.71
N LYS A 10 24.67 2.57 7.03
CA LYS A 10 25.40 2.39 8.29
C LYS A 10 25.43 3.70 9.06
N VAL A 11 25.04 3.65 10.32
CA VAL A 11 25.15 4.76 11.28
C VAL A 11 26.14 4.35 12.36
N ILE A 12 27.10 5.21 12.67
CA ILE A 12 28.10 5.00 13.73
C ILE A 12 28.23 6.24 14.61
N GLY A 13 28.74 6.06 15.83
CA GLY A 13 28.97 7.16 16.77
C GLY A 13 27.74 7.61 17.55
N LEU A 14 26.66 6.82 17.56
CA LEU A 14 25.53 7.07 18.45
C LEU A 14 25.89 6.67 19.88
N VAL A 15 25.51 7.53 20.82
CA VAL A 15 25.57 7.22 22.26
C VAL A 15 24.47 6.22 22.62
N ASN A 16 24.54 5.65 23.82
CA ASN A 16 23.49 4.75 24.27
C ASN A 16 22.16 5.51 24.40
N GLY A 17 21.08 4.90 23.91
CA GLY A 17 19.75 5.49 23.98
C GLY A 17 18.79 4.91 22.95
N ASP A 18 17.55 5.38 23.01
CA ASP A 18 16.48 5.01 22.08
C ASP A 18 16.38 6.03 20.95
N TYR A 19 16.34 5.52 19.73
CA TYR A 19 16.33 6.30 18.52
C TYR A 19 15.14 5.96 17.65
N VAL A 20 14.73 6.95 16.86
CA VAL A 20 13.70 6.82 15.84
C VAL A 20 14.36 7.05 14.48
N LEU A 21 14.12 6.13 13.54
CA LEU A 21 14.44 6.31 12.13
C LEU A 21 13.21 6.83 11.39
N ASN A 22 13.26 8.09 10.97
CA ASN A 22 12.23 8.67 10.11
C ASN A 22 12.69 8.64 8.65
N GLU A 23 11.94 7.95 7.80
CA GLU A 23 12.16 7.98 6.35
C GLU A 23 11.62 9.29 5.79
N VAL A 24 12.51 10.15 5.27
CA VAL A 24 12.12 11.46 4.71
C VAL A 24 11.76 11.40 3.22
N LYS A 25 12.18 10.34 2.54
CA LYS A 25 11.94 10.12 1.11
C LYS A 25 11.94 8.63 0.80
N ALA A 26 10.85 8.16 0.20
CA ALA A 26 10.73 6.78 -0.28
C ALA A 26 11.73 6.50 -1.43
N PRO A 27 12.11 5.23 -1.68
CA PRO A 27 13.09 4.87 -2.70
C PRO A 27 12.70 5.30 -4.12
N SER A 28 11.40 5.26 -4.42
CA SER A 28 10.85 5.74 -5.69
C SER A 28 9.42 6.23 -5.52
N SER A 29 8.87 6.84 -6.58
CA SER A 29 7.47 7.27 -6.64
C SER A 29 6.47 6.13 -6.47
N HIS A 30 6.90 4.87 -6.64
CA HIS A 30 6.09 3.66 -6.51
C HIS A 30 6.02 3.12 -5.08
N TYR A 31 6.58 3.79 -4.07
CA TYR A 31 6.52 3.36 -2.66
C TYR A 31 5.88 4.43 -1.78
N VAL A 32 5.16 3.98 -0.74
CA VAL A 32 4.55 4.86 0.26
C VAL A 32 5.63 5.29 1.25
N LEU A 33 5.72 6.59 1.53
CA LEU A 33 6.61 7.11 2.56
C LEU A 33 6.18 6.57 3.93
N LEU A 34 7.13 6.03 4.68
CA LEU A 34 6.85 5.48 6.00
C LEU A 34 6.40 6.59 6.97
N LYS A 35 5.54 6.22 7.93
CA LYS A 35 5.03 7.15 8.94
C LYS A 35 6.11 7.43 9.98
N ASP A 36 6.28 8.70 10.34
CA ASP A 36 7.20 9.10 11.40
C ASP A 36 6.94 8.36 12.72
N GLY A 37 8.01 8.06 13.45
CA GLY A 37 7.93 7.40 14.76
C GLY A 37 7.66 5.90 14.73
N THR A 38 7.54 5.28 13.56
CA THR A 38 7.21 3.84 13.47
C THR A 38 8.41 2.92 13.58
N ILE A 39 9.61 3.40 13.26
CA ILE A 39 10.82 2.61 13.27
C ILE A 39 11.68 3.07 14.44
N THR A 40 11.79 2.23 15.46
CA THR A 40 12.58 2.50 16.67
C THR A 40 13.70 1.49 16.81
N PHE A 41 14.85 1.92 17.29
CA PHE A 41 15.94 1.03 17.66
C PHE A 41 16.71 1.58 18.85
N THR A 42 17.24 0.68 19.67
CA THR A 42 18.03 1.02 20.85
C THR A 42 19.50 0.80 20.56
N VAL A 43 20.32 1.77 20.94
CA VAL A 43 21.78 1.69 20.90
C VAL A 43 22.26 1.37 22.30
N GLU A 44 22.99 0.27 22.43
CA GLU A 44 23.62 -0.15 23.69
C GLU A 44 25.10 -0.44 23.47
N HIS A 45 25.91 -0.06 24.46
CA HIS A 45 27.36 -0.25 24.42
C HIS A 45 27.70 -1.73 24.29
N GLY A 46 28.57 -2.08 23.34
CA GLY A 46 28.98 -3.46 23.10
C GLY A 46 28.06 -4.29 22.20
N LYS A 47 26.92 -3.74 21.75
CA LYS A 47 25.99 -4.42 20.82
C LYS A 47 26.02 -3.91 19.37
N TYR A 48 26.92 -2.97 19.06
CA TYR A 48 26.98 -2.28 17.77
C TYR A 48 27.16 -3.18 16.52
N GLY A 49 27.73 -4.39 16.67
CA GLY A 49 27.98 -5.31 15.56
C GLY A 49 26.82 -6.25 15.22
N THR A 50 25.81 -6.34 16.08
CA THR A 50 24.71 -7.32 15.98
C THR A 50 23.35 -6.69 15.71
N SER A 51 23.23 -5.36 15.76
CA SER A 51 21.98 -4.65 15.56
C SER A 51 21.76 -4.30 14.08
N THR A 52 21.31 -5.28 13.29
CA THR A 52 20.74 -5.04 11.95
C THR A 52 19.25 -4.73 12.09
N LEU A 53 18.79 -3.65 11.46
CA LEU A 53 17.38 -3.24 11.45
C LEU A 53 16.82 -3.32 10.03
N ASP A 54 15.85 -4.20 9.83
CA ASP A 54 15.16 -4.33 8.54
C ASP A 54 14.03 -3.31 8.42
N VAL A 55 14.12 -2.44 7.42
CA VAL A 55 13.11 -1.42 7.12
C VAL A 55 12.32 -1.84 5.88
N LYS A 56 11.04 -2.21 6.05
CA LYS A 56 10.18 -2.68 4.97
C LYS A 56 9.43 -1.53 4.31
N ASN A 57 9.71 -1.31 3.02
CA ASN A 57 9.01 -0.36 2.18
C ASN A 57 7.77 -1.00 1.52
N THR A 58 6.63 -0.30 1.56
CA THR A 58 5.37 -0.79 0.97
C THR A 58 5.14 -0.14 -0.39
N PRO A 59 5.04 -0.90 -1.49
CA PRO A 59 4.76 -0.31 -2.79
C PRO A 59 3.38 0.35 -2.79
N LYS A 60 3.26 1.51 -3.43
CA LYS A 60 2.00 2.09 -3.87
C LYS A 60 1.37 1.11 -4.87
N GLY A 61 0.48 0.26 -4.36
CA GLY A 61 -0.41 -0.48 -5.21
C GLY A 61 -1.44 0.45 -5.86
N LEU A 62 -2.05 -0.02 -6.94
CA LEU A 62 -3.48 0.23 -7.09
C LEU A 62 -4.11 -0.30 -5.80
N LEU A 63 -5.04 0.44 -5.19
CA LEU A 63 -5.88 -0.10 -4.12
C LEU A 63 -6.24 -1.55 -4.51
N PRO A 64 -6.13 -2.54 -3.60
CA PRO A 64 -6.68 -3.85 -3.91
C PRO A 64 -8.09 -3.56 -4.40
N SER A 65 -8.39 -3.99 -5.63
CA SER A 65 -9.73 -3.98 -6.17
C SER A 65 -10.57 -4.81 -5.20
N THR A 66 -11.04 -4.19 -4.14
CA THR A 66 -11.99 -4.71 -3.17
C THR A 66 -13.33 -4.64 -3.87
N GLY A 67 -13.41 -5.52 -4.84
CA GLY A 67 -14.45 -5.74 -5.81
C GLY A 67 -14.07 -7.08 -6.37
N SER A 68 -14.57 -8.12 -5.68
CA SER A 68 -14.51 -9.54 -6.00
C SER A 68 -14.16 -9.84 -7.45
N LYS A 69 -13.33 -10.86 -7.70
CA LYS A 69 -13.01 -11.43 -9.03
C LYS A 69 -14.23 -11.85 -9.89
N GLY A 70 -15.47 -11.51 -9.51
CA GLY A 70 -16.72 -11.68 -10.27
C GLY A 70 -17.53 -10.40 -10.53
N SER A 71 -17.05 -9.19 -10.17
CA SER A 71 -17.82 -7.94 -10.37
C SER A 71 -18.24 -7.70 -11.82
N GLY A 72 -17.40 -8.09 -12.78
CA GLY A 72 -17.72 -7.97 -14.22
C GLY A 72 -18.96 -8.79 -14.64
N VAL A 73 -19.17 -9.98 -14.06
CA VAL A 73 -20.30 -10.84 -14.40
C VAL A 73 -21.61 -10.24 -13.88
N PHE A 74 -21.62 -9.72 -12.65
CA PHE A 74 -22.80 -9.06 -12.09
C PHE A 74 -23.18 -7.78 -12.87
N LEU A 75 -22.21 -7.03 -13.37
CA LEU A 75 -22.47 -5.86 -14.22
C LEU A 75 -23.17 -6.26 -15.53
N ILE A 76 -22.68 -7.31 -16.20
CA ILE A 76 -23.28 -7.81 -17.44
C ILE A 76 -24.70 -8.32 -17.21
N ILE A 77 -24.93 -9.09 -16.14
CA ILE A 77 -26.27 -9.59 -15.77
C ILE A 77 -27.21 -8.42 -15.45
N GLY A 78 -26.75 -7.43 -14.68
CA GLY A 78 -27.53 -6.25 -14.34
C GLY A 78 -27.94 -5.45 -15.58
N LEU A 79 -27.02 -5.22 -16.52
CA LEU A 79 -27.33 -4.55 -17.79
C LEU A 79 -28.33 -5.34 -18.63
N GLY A 80 -28.20 -6.68 -18.68
CA GLY A 80 -29.15 -7.56 -19.36
C GLY A 80 -30.57 -7.46 -18.78
N LEU A 81 -30.70 -7.51 -17.46
CA LEU A 81 -32.00 -7.37 -16.77
C LEU A 81 -32.64 -6.00 -17.06
N MET A 82 -31.85 -4.92 -17.03
CA MET A 82 -32.35 -3.57 -17.32
C MET A 82 -32.82 -3.42 -18.77
N ALA A 83 -32.11 -4.02 -19.73
CA ALA A 83 -32.53 -4.02 -21.13
C ALA A 83 -33.83 -4.77 -21.34
N VAL A 84 -33.99 -5.95 -20.73
CA VAL A 84 -35.23 -6.73 -20.80
C VAL A 84 -36.40 -5.96 -20.19
N ALA A 85 -36.21 -5.36 -19.01
CA ALA A 85 -37.22 -4.55 -18.35
C ALA A 85 -37.66 -3.37 -19.24
N ALA A 86 -36.72 -2.65 -19.86
CA ALA A 86 -37.03 -1.52 -20.73
C ALA A 86 -37.88 -1.91 -21.96
N VAL A 87 -37.61 -3.08 -22.56
CA VAL A 87 -38.40 -3.61 -23.68
C VAL A 87 -39.81 -3.98 -23.24
N LEU A 88 -39.94 -4.67 -22.10
CA LEU A 88 -41.24 -5.04 -21.54
C LEU A 88 -42.07 -3.80 -21.16
N PHE A 89 -41.45 -2.80 -20.55
CA PHE A 89 -42.11 -1.55 -20.16
C PHE A 89 -42.59 -0.76 -21.38
N LYS A 90 -41.77 -0.66 -22.44
CA LYS A 90 -42.19 -0.07 -23.72
C LYS A 90 -43.34 -0.84 -24.36
N LYS A 91 -43.33 -2.18 -24.31
CA LYS A 91 -44.42 -3.00 -24.87
C LYS A 91 -45.71 -2.87 -24.07
N HIS A 92 -45.62 -2.73 -22.75
CA HIS A 92 -46.77 -2.49 -21.89
C HIS A 92 -47.35 -1.08 -22.09
N SER A 93 -46.49 -0.06 -22.17
CA SER A 93 -46.90 1.33 -22.41
C SER A 93 -47.45 1.58 -23.82
N LYS A 94 -47.10 0.77 -24.82
CA LYS A 94 -47.67 0.83 -26.18
C LYS A 94 -48.98 0.04 -26.34
N LYS A 95 -49.34 -0.77 -25.35
CA LYS A 95 -50.60 -1.53 -25.32
C LYS A 95 -51.69 -0.85 -24.49
N ALA A 96 -51.40 0.33 -23.93
CA ALA A 96 -52.35 1.23 -23.29
C ALA A 96 -52.79 2.32 -24.27
#